data_AF-A0A7V5CLT9-F1
#
_entry.id   AF-A0A7V5CLT9-F1
#
_cell.length_a   1.000
_cell.length_b   1.000
_cell.length_c   1.000
_cell.angle_alpha   90.00
_cell.angle_beta   90.00
_cell.angle_gamma   90.00
#
_symmetry.space_group_name_H-M   'P 1'
#
loop_
_entity.id
_entity.type
_entity.pdbx_description
1 polymer ?
#
loop_
_entity_poly.entity_id
_entity_poly.type
_entity_poly.pdbx_seq_one_letter_code
_entity_poly.pdbx_strand_id
1 'polypeptide(L)'
;MEPIEPKKYRSGVTWRAILVGLVLIPINSYWIFMCEIIRYQGHPTTISLFYSSIFNLVVLILLNALLRRFVPRWAFSQVELITIYVMLNIGAALVGHDSIQILVSLMPYATYMATPENKWGQLFEHKLPDWLTVKDPVAIKHFYHGGDKFIDPVNFHAWIVPIMWWSAFIIVLGGMFLCMNVLLRKQWTEREKLSYPLVQLPLDMTVEGAPLFKEKLLWWGFCIVALIDIINGLSVLYPAIPQIPIKLGDESIYFTMRPWNNIGWLPVQFYPFGIALGMLLPVDLLFSCWFFFWFWKAERILTAVLGFDSIPNMPFVNEQSFGAYMGICVFAIMVSRRHFIDLGKHFLGLKADMDDKNEPISYMTAMRLLLAGSLFLAIFSRAAGLSPWLIPPFFIIFFAMSIAITRMRAELGPPAHDLHNGGPDRIIASVLGPREIGTQSLSVFSMYFWFNRAYRSHSMPFQLEGFKMAERTRMSYRGLYIAIVIATVFGTFIAFWVILSLLYKYGAASSTLGPPNVPLI
;
A
#
# COMPACT_ATOMS: atom_id res chain seq x y z
N MET A 1 -12.21 -25.09 -38.89
CA MET A 1 -12.00 -24.54 -37.53
C MET A 1 -12.84 -23.29 -37.45
N GLU A 2 -14.01 -23.36 -36.82
CA GLU A 2 -14.82 -22.17 -36.57
C GLU A 2 -14.01 -21.18 -35.71
N PRO A 3 -14.09 -19.86 -36.00
CA PRO A 3 -13.47 -18.87 -35.15
C PRO A 3 -14.15 -18.95 -33.78
N ILE A 4 -13.38 -19.28 -32.75
CA ILE A 4 -13.83 -19.24 -31.36
C ILE A 4 -14.19 -17.77 -31.08
N GLU A 5 -15.48 -17.44 -31.11
CA GLU A 5 -15.96 -16.12 -30.72
C GLU A 5 -15.40 -15.76 -29.34
N PRO A 6 -14.90 -14.54 -29.12
CA PRO A 6 -14.48 -14.11 -27.79
C PRO A 6 -15.70 -14.17 -26.87
N LYS A 7 -15.73 -15.15 -25.96
CA LYS A 7 -16.83 -15.36 -25.02
C LYS A 7 -17.10 -14.06 -24.26
N LYS A 8 -18.24 -13.43 -24.55
CA LYS A 8 -18.80 -12.28 -23.80
C LYS A 8 -18.73 -12.55 -22.29
N TYR A 9 -18.38 -11.52 -21.52
CA TYR A 9 -18.42 -11.55 -20.05
C TYR A 9 -19.74 -12.12 -19.55
N ARG A 10 -19.68 -13.01 -18.55
CA ARG A 10 -20.88 -13.68 -18.03
C ARG A 10 -21.73 -12.76 -17.16
N SER A 11 -21.14 -11.74 -16.56
CA SER A 11 -21.82 -10.80 -15.66
C SER A 11 -21.07 -9.48 -15.55
N GLY A 12 -21.83 -8.38 -15.46
CA GLY A 12 -21.30 -7.03 -15.25
C GLY A 12 -21.20 -6.68 -13.77
N VAL A 13 -20.40 -5.65 -13.46
CA VAL A 13 -20.41 -5.02 -12.13
C VAL A 13 -21.75 -4.31 -11.92
N THR A 14 -22.43 -4.59 -10.81
CA THR A 14 -23.73 -3.98 -10.50
C THR A 14 -23.56 -2.69 -9.70
N TRP A 15 -24.46 -1.73 -9.90
CA TRP A 15 -24.48 -0.50 -9.10
C TRP A 15 -24.71 -0.78 -7.61
N ARG A 16 -25.46 -1.84 -7.31
CA ARG A 16 -25.70 -2.31 -5.95
C ARG A 16 -24.39 -2.64 -5.21
N ALA A 17 -23.47 -3.36 -5.86
CA ALA A 17 -22.16 -3.66 -5.26
C ALA A 17 -21.34 -2.39 -5.01
N ILE A 18 -21.38 -1.44 -5.95
CA ILE A 18 -20.69 -0.14 -5.81
C ILE A 18 -21.25 0.62 -4.61
N LEU A 19 -22.57 0.72 -4.46
CA LEU A 19 -23.20 1.39 -3.32
C LEU A 19 -22.82 0.76 -1.97
N VAL A 20 -22.81 -0.59 -1.89
CA VAL A 20 -22.38 -1.28 -0.67
C VAL A 20 -20.90 -1.01 -0.39
N GLY A 21 -20.05 -1.03 -1.41
CA GLY A 21 -18.64 -0.65 -1.28
C GLY A 21 -18.48 0.78 -0.75
N LEU A 22 -19.23 1.75 -1.29
CA LEU A 22 -19.22 3.14 -0.83
C LEU A 22 -19.67 3.28 0.63
N VAL A 23 -20.63 2.49 1.10
CA VAL A 23 -21.04 2.49 2.51
C VAL A 23 -19.98 1.86 3.42
N LEU A 24 -19.32 0.80 2.97
CA LEU A 24 -18.34 0.07 3.78
C LEU A 24 -16.96 0.75 3.81
N ILE A 25 -16.58 1.53 2.79
CA ILE A 25 -15.29 2.24 2.76
C ILE A 25 -15.11 3.13 4.02
N PRO A 26 -16.04 4.03 4.41
CA PRO A 26 -15.91 4.83 5.62
C PRO A 26 -15.80 4.01 6.90
N ILE A 27 -16.58 2.93 7.01
CA ILE A 27 -16.56 2.04 8.18
C ILE A 27 -15.21 1.34 8.29
N ASN A 28 -14.70 0.81 7.17
CA ASN A 28 -13.42 0.15 7.12
C ASN A 28 -12.27 1.13 7.38
N SER A 29 -12.31 2.33 6.79
CA SER A 29 -11.32 3.39 7.02
C SER A 29 -11.28 3.84 8.47
N TYR A 30 -12.44 4.00 9.11
CA TYR A 30 -12.53 4.30 10.55
C TYR A 30 -11.89 3.19 11.38
N TRP A 31 -12.21 1.93 11.09
CA TRP A 31 -11.64 0.80 11.81
C TRP A 31 -10.12 0.71 11.64
N ILE A 32 -9.62 0.86 10.41
CA ILE A 32 -8.18 0.87 10.12
C ILE A 32 -7.47 1.94 10.93
N PHE A 33 -7.90 3.21 10.83
CA PHE A 33 -7.22 4.30 11.53
C PHE A 33 -7.30 4.17 13.05
N MET A 34 -8.44 3.69 13.56
CA MET A 34 -8.59 3.40 14.99
C MET A 34 -7.65 2.30 15.48
N CYS A 35 -7.43 1.25 14.69
CA CYS A 35 -6.52 0.16 15.05
C CYS A 35 -5.04 0.57 14.92
N GLU A 36 -4.68 1.25 13.84
CA GLU A 36 -3.30 1.55 13.48
C GLU A 36 -2.69 2.69 14.27
N ILE A 37 -3.47 3.74 14.54
CA ILE A 37 -2.94 5.00 15.04
C ILE A 37 -3.47 5.33 16.44
N ILE A 38 -4.80 5.29 16.63
CA ILE A 38 -5.41 5.64 17.91
C ILE A 38 -5.13 4.55 18.95
N ARG A 39 -5.65 3.34 18.76
CA ARG A 39 -5.48 2.26 19.74
C ARG A 39 -4.10 1.62 19.66
N TYR A 40 -3.46 1.67 18.50
CA TYR A 40 -2.18 1.02 18.23
C TYR A 40 -2.18 -0.48 18.62
N GLN A 41 -3.26 -1.17 18.27
CA GLN A 41 -3.50 -2.58 18.63
C GLN A 41 -3.34 -3.55 17.46
N GLY A 42 -3.04 -3.04 16.26
CA GLY A 42 -2.74 -3.86 15.10
C GLY A 42 -2.59 -3.03 13.83
N HIS A 43 -2.00 -3.65 12.80
CA HIS A 43 -1.71 -3.00 11.52
C HIS A 43 -2.38 -3.73 10.33
N PRO A 44 -3.68 -3.50 10.07
CA PRO A 44 -4.41 -4.11 8.97
C PRO A 44 -3.79 -3.92 7.60
N THR A 45 -3.07 -2.82 7.39
CA THR A 45 -2.60 -2.42 6.06
C THR A 45 -1.10 -2.65 5.83
N THR A 46 -0.40 -3.34 6.75
CA THR A 46 1.05 -3.63 6.63
C THR A 46 1.38 -5.00 6.08
N ILE A 47 0.37 -5.85 5.85
CA ILE A 47 0.49 -7.20 5.26
C ILE A 47 -0.20 -7.18 3.90
N SER A 48 0.29 -7.94 2.92
CA SER A 48 -0.22 -7.92 1.55
C SER A 48 -1.71 -8.30 1.44
N LEU A 49 -2.21 -9.18 2.31
CA LEU A 49 -3.65 -9.40 2.51
C LEU A 49 -4.14 -8.50 3.64
N PHE A 50 -4.88 -7.45 3.28
CA PHE A 50 -5.50 -6.58 4.27
C PHE A 50 -6.58 -7.34 5.03
N TYR A 51 -6.26 -7.71 6.27
CA TYR A 51 -7.17 -8.52 7.08
C TYR A 51 -8.47 -7.76 7.39
N SER A 52 -8.46 -6.43 7.35
CA SER A 52 -9.68 -5.63 7.49
C SER A 52 -10.64 -5.83 6.31
N SER A 53 -10.13 -5.85 5.08
CA SER A 53 -10.92 -6.16 3.88
C SER A 53 -11.40 -7.62 3.86
N ILE A 54 -10.54 -8.56 4.27
CA ILE A 54 -10.91 -9.98 4.37
C ILE A 54 -12.00 -10.18 5.43
N PHE A 55 -11.88 -9.54 6.59
CA PHE A 55 -12.90 -9.60 7.64
C PHE A 55 -14.25 -9.05 7.16
N ASN A 56 -14.26 -7.89 6.52
CA ASN A 56 -15.48 -7.34 5.91
C ASN A 56 -16.07 -8.30 4.86
N LEU A 57 -15.23 -8.97 4.07
CA LEU A 57 -15.67 -9.99 3.12
C LEU A 57 -16.31 -11.20 3.82
N VAL A 58 -15.71 -11.71 4.90
CA VAL A 58 -16.30 -12.79 5.73
C VAL A 58 -17.67 -12.38 6.25
N VAL A 59 -17.78 -11.18 6.84
CA VAL A 59 -19.05 -10.67 7.36
C VAL A 59 -20.10 -10.57 6.24
N LEU A 60 -19.71 -10.06 5.07
CA LEU A 60 -20.59 -10.01 3.90
C LEU A 60 -21.03 -11.39 3.42
N ILE A 61 -20.14 -12.39 3.43
CA ILE A 61 -20.48 -13.78 3.07
C ILE A 61 -21.48 -14.36 4.06
N LEU A 62 -21.29 -14.15 5.37
CA LEU A 62 -22.23 -14.60 6.40
C LEU A 62 -23.60 -13.93 6.24
N LEU A 63 -23.64 -12.62 6.05
CA LEU A 63 -24.87 -11.87 5.77
C LEU A 63 -25.51 -12.37 4.46
N ASN A 64 -24.71 -12.64 3.43
CA ASN A 64 -25.21 -13.16 2.17
C ASN A 64 -25.83 -14.56 2.31
N ALA A 65 -25.27 -15.42 3.16
CA ALA A 65 -25.85 -16.73 3.46
C ALA A 65 -27.22 -16.60 4.15
N LEU A 66 -27.37 -15.64 5.07
CA LEU A 66 -28.67 -15.31 5.68
C LEU A 66 -29.65 -14.74 4.64
N LEU A 67 -29.21 -13.82 3.79
CA LEU A 67 -30.03 -13.26 2.71
C LEU A 67 -30.50 -14.36 1.74
N ARG A 68 -29.64 -15.31 1.37
CA ARG A 68 -30.03 -16.46 0.54
C ARG A 68 -31.12 -17.31 1.17
N ARG A 69 -31.16 -17.40 2.50
CA ARG A 69 -32.18 -18.17 3.23
C ARG A 69 -33.51 -17.43 3.34
N PHE A 70 -33.48 -16.13 3.62
CA PHE A 70 -34.70 -15.36 3.95
C PHE A 70 -35.21 -14.49 2.80
N VAL A 71 -34.32 -13.90 2.00
CA VAL A 71 -34.66 -12.99 0.90
C VAL A 71 -33.73 -13.25 -0.31
N PRO A 72 -33.86 -14.39 -1.02
CA PRO A 72 -32.89 -14.80 -2.05
C PRO A 72 -32.66 -13.78 -3.17
N ARG A 73 -33.67 -12.95 -3.46
CA ARG A 73 -33.58 -11.86 -4.45
C ARG A 73 -32.52 -10.82 -4.10
N TRP A 74 -32.17 -10.69 -2.82
CA TRP A 74 -31.16 -9.77 -2.31
C TRP A 74 -29.82 -10.47 -2.06
N ALA A 75 -29.67 -11.74 -2.40
CA ALA A 75 -28.37 -12.38 -2.31
C ALA A 75 -27.37 -11.73 -3.28
N PHE A 76 -26.15 -11.50 -2.82
CA PHE A 76 -25.03 -11.07 -3.64
C PHE A 76 -24.47 -12.25 -4.45
N SER A 77 -24.13 -11.97 -5.70
CA SER A 77 -23.34 -12.85 -6.56
C SER A 77 -21.85 -12.79 -6.20
N GLN A 78 -21.07 -13.77 -6.69
CA GLN A 78 -19.61 -13.78 -6.51
C GLN A 78 -18.96 -12.49 -7.05
N VAL A 79 -19.42 -12.01 -8.21
CA VAL A 79 -18.90 -10.80 -8.86
C VAL A 79 -19.15 -9.54 -8.03
N GLU A 80 -20.30 -9.45 -7.37
CA GLU A 80 -20.62 -8.33 -6.48
C GLU A 80 -19.73 -8.35 -5.23
N LEU A 81 -19.51 -9.52 -4.62
CA LEU A 81 -18.63 -9.66 -3.46
C LEU A 81 -17.18 -9.30 -3.80
N ILE A 82 -16.67 -9.75 -4.95
CA ILE A 82 -15.33 -9.41 -5.44
C ILE A 82 -15.21 -7.91 -5.71
N THR A 83 -16.23 -7.29 -6.32
CA THR A 83 -16.24 -5.84 -6.56
C THR A 83 -16.11 -5.08 -5.24
N ILE A 84 -16.92 -5.44 -4.23
CA ILE A 84 -16.86 -4.80 -2.90
C ILE A 84 -15.48 -5.01 -2.26
N TYR A 85 -14.94 -6.23 -2.32
CA TYR A 85 -13.60 -6.53 -1.79
C TYR A 85 -12.49 -5.69 -2.45
N VAL A 86 -12.51 -5.55 -3.79
CA VAL A 86 -11.56 -4.70 -4.51
C VAL A 86 -11.72 -3.24 -4.09
N MET A 87 -12.95 -2.71 -4.02
CA MET A 87 -13.19 -1.34 -3.58
C MET A 87 -12.68 -1.09 -2.14
N LEU A 88 -12.88 -2.05 -1.24
CA LEU A 88 -12.38 -1.99 0.14
C LEU A 88 -10.86 -2.00 0.20
N ASN A 89 -10.19 -2.80 -0.62
CA ASN A 89 -8.73 -2.80 -0.70
C ASN A 89 -8.17 -1.45 -1.20
N ILE A 90 -8.81 -0.83 -2.19
CA ILE A 90 -8.41 0.50 -2.66
C ILE A 90 -8.60 1.55 -1.55
N GLY A 91 -9.74 1.57 -0.87
CA GLY A 91 -9.98 2.48 0.25
C GLY A 91 -9.02 2.24 1.42
N ALA A 92 -8.74 0.98 1.74
CA ALA A 92 -7.79 0.58 2.78
C ALA A 92 -6.35 0.98 2.45
N ALA A 93 -5.93 0.85 1.18
CA ALA A 93 -4.60 1.28 0.72
C ALA A 93 -4.41 2.79 0.85
N LEU A 94 -5.46 3.58 0.61
CA LEU A 94 -5.42 5.04 0.72
C LEU A 94 -5.35 5.53 2.17
N VAL A 95 -6.17 4.95 3.05
CA VAL A 95 -6.15 5.28 4.49
C VAL A 95 -5.06 4.54 5.25
N GLY A 96 -4.28 3.67 4.62
CA GLY A 96 -3.33 2.78 5.28
C GLY A 96 -2.12 3.47 5.90
N HIS A 97 -1.36 2.68 6.67
CA HIS A 97 -0.23 3.11 7.50
C HIS A 97 0.83 3.91 6.73
N ASP A 98 1.12 3.52 5.49
CA ASP A 98 2.16 4.13 4.65
C ASP A 98 1.57 4.96 3.50
N SER A 99 0.49 5.70 3.78
CA SER A 99 -0.27 6.49 2.79
C SER A 99 -0.77 7.81 3.40
N ILE A 100 -2.07 8.14 3.26
CA ILE A 100 -2.65 9.43 3.68
C ILE A 100 -2.47 9.70 5.19
N GLN A 101 -2.33 8.67 6.03
CA GLN A 101 -2.03 8.83 7.46
C GLN A 101 -0.75 9.65 7.69
N ILE A 102 0.30 9.37 6.93
CA ILE A 102 1.56 10.09 7.00
C ILE A 102 1.37 11.50 6.44
N LEU A 103 0.69 11.62 5.30
CA LEU A 103 0.46 12.91 4.64
C LEU A 103 -0.24 13.92 5.57
N VAL A 104 -1.33 13.49 6.23
CA VAL A 104 -2.07 14.34 7.17
C VAL A 104 -1.19 14.80 8.32
N SER A 105 -0.32 13.92 8.80
CA SER A 105 0.62 14.24 9.87
C SER A 105 1.72 15.20 9.43
N LEU A 106 2.18 15.13 8.17
CA LEU A 106 3.23 15.99 7.62
C LEU A 106 2.79 17.44 7.40
N MET A 107 1.53 17.66 6.99
CA MET A 107 1.04 18.98 6.58
C MET A 107 1.18 20.10 7.63
N PRO A 108 0.90 19.87 8.94
CA PRO A 108 1.09 20.89 9.98
C PRO A 108 2.43 20.77 10.73
N TYR A 109 3.20 19.70 10.50
CA TYR A 109 4.29 19.28 11.39
C TYR A 109 5.40 20.32 11.53
N ALA A 110 5.89 20.85 10.41
CA ALA A 110 7.01 21.79 10.43
C ALA A 110 6.66 23.10 11.16
N THR A 111 5.43 23.58 11.00
CA THR A 111 4.93 24.79 11.67
C THR A 111 4.70 24.54 13.16
N TYR A 112 4.12 23.39 13.53
CA TYR A 112 3.88 23.06 14.93
C TYR A 112 5.16 22.81 15.73
N MET A 113 6.12 22.10 15.14
CA MET A 113 7.39 21.76 15.80
C MET A 113 8.43 22.88 15.73
N ALA A 114 8.09 24.05 15.16
CA ALA A 114 9.02 25.16 15.07
C ALA A 114 9.33 25.75 16.46
N THR A 115 10.59 25.75 16.86
CA THR A 115 11.07 26.38 18.09
C THR A 115 12.22 27.35 17.81
N PRO A 116 12.51 28.32 18.70
CA PRO A 116 13.67 29.18 18.56
C PRO A 116 15.00 28.42 18.47
N GLU A 117 15.09 27.26 19.11
CA GLU A 117 16.30 26.43 19.17
C GLU A 117 16.55 25.68 17.86
N ASN A 118 15.50 25.10 17.26
CA ASN A 118 15.64 24.37 15.99
C ASN A 118 15.60 25.29 14.76
N LYS A 119 15.10 26.53 14.92
CA LYS A 119 15.00 27.56 13.88
C LYS A 119 14.18 27.15 12.67
N TRP A 120 13.27 26.19 12.79
CA TRP A 120 12.51 25.67 11.64
C TRP A 120 11.64 26.73 10.97
N GLY A 121 11.05 27.65 11.74
CA GLY A 121 10.33 28.79 11.19
C GLY A 121 11.20 29.61 10.21
N GLN A 122 12.44 29.92 10.61
CA GLN A 122 13.37 30.66 9.75
C GLN A 122 13.89 29.84 8.55
N LEU A 123 14.11 28.54 8.75
CA LEU A 123 14.76 27.68 7.76
C LEU A 123 13.81 27.14 6.68
N PHE A 124 12.56 26.83 7.05
CA PHE A 124 11.67 26.04 6.20
C PHE A 124 10.31 26.67 5.93
N GLU A 125 9.82 27.61 6.74
CA GLU A 125 8.45 28.14 6.61
C GLU A 125 8.16 28.75 5.23
N HIS A 126 9.11 29.50 4.67
CA HIS A 126 9.02 30.09 3.33
C HIS A 126 9.28 29.10 2.19
N LYS A 127 9.77 27.89 2.51
CA LYS A 127 10.07 26.83 1.52
C LYS A 127 8.90 25.88 1.34
N LEU A 128 7.99 25.84 2.31
CA LEU A 128 6.80 25.02 2.30
C LEU A 128 5.63 25.81 1.68
N PRO A 129 5.02 25.32 0.58
CA PRO A 129 3.93 26.02 -0.07
C PRO A 129 2.67 26.08 0.81
N ASP A 130 2.06 27.26 0.92
CA ASP A 130 0.85 27.48 1.73
C ASP A 130 -0.35 26.67 1.24
N TRP A 131 -0.39 26.32 -0.04
CA TRP A 131 -1.46 25.54 -0.64
C TRP A 131 -1.33 24.02 -0.40
N LEU A 132 -0.20 23.55 0.14
CA LEU A 132 0.07 22.13 0.46
C LEU A 132 0.22 21.85 1.96
N THR A 133 0.37 22.89 2.77
CA THR A 133 0.66 22.78 4.20
C THR A 133 -0.39 23.54 5.01
N VAL A 134 -0.52 23.19 6.29
CA VAL A 134 -1.46 23.85 7.20
C VAL A 134 -0.63 24.69 8.17
N LYS A 135 -0.83 26.00 8.13
CA LYS A 135 -0.06 26.98 8.94
C LYS A 135 -0.91 27.76 9.94
N ASP A 136 -2.23 27.61 9.91
CA ASP A 136 -3.13 28.33 10.82
C ASP A 136 -2.91 27.87 12.28
N PRO A 137 -2.52 28.77 13.19
CA PRO A 137 -2.13 28.39 14.55
C PRO A 137 -3.29 27.83 15.38
N VAL A 138 -4.53 28.27 15.10
CA VAL A 138 -5.72 27.80 15.82
C VAL A 138 -6.05 26.38 15.38
N ALA A 139 -6.14 26.14 14.07
CA ALA A 139 -6.41 24.83 13.51
C ALA A 139 -5.35 23.80 13.90
N ILE A 140 -4.06 24.17 13.87
CA ILE A 140 -2.96 23.30 14.29
C ILE A 140 -3.07 22.95 15.78
N LYS A 141 -3.34 23.93 16.65
CA LYS A 141 -3.49 23.69 18.08
C LYS A 141 -4.63 22.71 18.37
N HIS A 142 -5.80 22.94 17.76
CA HIS A 142 -6.95 22.04 17.86
C HIS A 142 -6.63 20.62 17.33
N PHE A 143 -5.88 20.52 16.22
CA PHE A 143 -5.45 19.24 15.65
C PHE A 143 -4.53 18.45 16.59
N TYR A 144 -3.54 19.11 17.22
CA TYR A 144 -2.60 18.43 18.12
C TYR A 144 -3.16 18.16 19.51
N HIS A 145 -3.93 19.08 20.08
CA HIS A 145 -4.44 18.92 21.45
C HIS A 145 -5.74 18.12 21.52
N GLY A 146 -6.52 18.10 20.44
CA GLY A 146 -7.81 17.42 20.40
C GLY A 146 -8.90 18.16 21.20
N GLY A 147 -10.09 17.55 21.28
CA GLY A 147 -11.26 18.12 21.95
C GLY A 147 -12.14 19.02 21.06
N ASP A 148 -11.78 19.17 19.79
CA ASP A 148 -12.47 20.02 18.82
C ASP A 148 -13.10 19.19 17.69
N LYS A 149 -13.91 19.83 16.84
CA LYS A 149 -14.48 19.18 15.67
C LYS A 149 -13.78 19.68 14.41
N PHE A 150 -13.40 18.76 13.55
CA PHE A 150 -12.83 19.11 12.24
C PHE A 150 -13.81 19.97 11.39
N ILE A 151 -15.12 19.75 11.53
CA ILE A 151 -16.14 20.47 10.76
C ILE A 151 -16.32 21.94 11.18
N ASP A 152 -15.74 22.36 12.31
CA ASP A 152 -15.84 23.76 12.74
C ASP A 152 -15.19 24.65 11.68
N PRO A 153 -15.80 25.80 11.28
CA PRO A 153 -15.34 26.57 10.13
C PRO A 153 -13.86 26.96 10.19
N VAL A 154 -13.37 27.37 11.36
CA VAL A 154 -11.96 27.75 11.58
C VAL A 154 -11.02 26.58 11.26
N ASN A 155 -11.39 25.37 11.66
CA ASN A 155 -10.62 24.16 11.39
C ASN A 155 -10.76 23.79 9.91
N PHE A 156 -11.98 23.62 9.39
CA PHE A 156 -12.21 23.17 8.02
C PHE A 156 -11.56 24.08 6.96
N HIS A 157 -11.63 25.40 7.11
CA HIS A 157 -11.05 26.35 6.16
C HIS A 157 -9.52 26.27 6.06
N ALA A 158 -8.84 25.94 7.15
CA ALA A 158 -7.38 25.79 7.15
C ALA A 158 -6.91 24.57 6.33
N TRP A 159 -7.75 23.54 6.19
CA TRP A 159 -7.38 22.29 5.53
C TRP A 159 -7.92 22.12 4.12
N ILE A 160 -9.03 22.77 3.76
CA ILE A 160 -9.72 22.48 2.50
C ILE A 160 -8.82 22.67 1.28
N VAL A 161 -7.99 23.71 1.25
CA VAL A 161 -7.08 23.97 0.12
C VAL A 161 -6.00 22.87 -0.01
N PRO A 162 -5.23 22.56 1.05
CA PRO A 162 -4.31 21.41 1.03
C PRO A 162 -4.98 20.08 0.67
N ILE A 163 -6.15 19.79 1.26
CA ILE A 163 -6.88 18.54 0.98
C ILE A 163 -7.22 18.44 -0.50
N MET A 164 -7.75 19.50 -1.12
CA MET A 164 -8.16 19.45 -2.52
C MET A 164 -6.99 19.22 -3.46
N TRP A 165 -5.86 19.89 -3.22
CA TRP A 165 -4.66 19.73 -4.04
C TRP A 165 -3.99 18.37 -3.88
N TRP A 166 -3.85 17.89 -2.64
CA TRP A 166 -3.35 16.54 -2.39
C TRP A 166 -4.30 15.46 -2.90
N SER A 167 -5.63 15.68 -2.80
CA SER A 167 -6.62 14.76 -3.37
C SER A 167 -6.49 14.68 -4.89
N ALA A 168 -6.30 15.82 -5.57
CA ALA A 168 -6.03 15.83 -7.00
C ALA A 168 -4.75 15.04 -7.35
N PHE A 169 -3.67 15.22 -6.58
CA PHE A 169 -2.44 14.45 -6.72
C PHE A 169 -2.67 12.95 -6.56
N ILE A 170 -3.34 12.52 -5.49
CA ILE A 170 -3.62 11.12 -5.17
C ILE A 170 -4.50 10.47 -6.25
N ILE A 171 -5.55 11.16 -6.71
CA ILE A 171 -6.47 10.66 -7.73
C ILE A 171 -5.74 10.50 -9.07
N VAL A 172 -4.92 11.48 -9.47
CA VAL A 172 -4.11 11.39 -10.69
C VAL A 172 -3.11 10.24 -10.56
N LEU A 173 -2.41 10.12 -9.44
CA LEU A 173 -1.43 9.06 -9.21
C LEU A 173 -2.08 7.66 -9.22
N GLY A 174 -3.20 7.48 -8.52
CA GLY A 174 -3.97 6.24 -8.53
C GLY A 174 -4.53 5.88 -9.91
N GLY A 175 -4.94 6.88 -10.69
CA GLY A 175 -5.33 6.73 -12.09
C GLY A 175 -4.17 6.33 -13.00
N MET A 176 -2.97 6.90 -12.79
CA MET A 176 -1.76 6.49 -13.51
C MET A 176 -1.41 5.03 -13.22
N PHE A 177 -1.47 4.59 -11.97
CA PHE A 177 -1.29 3.18 -11.62
C PHE A 177 -2.28 2.27 -12.35
N LEU A 178 -3.55 2.69 -12.43
CA LEU A 178 -4.58 1.92 -13.10
C LEU A 178 -4.31 1.84 -14.61
N CYS A 179 -3.86 2.93 -15.23
CA CYS A 179 -3.44 2.94 -16.64
C CYS A 179 -2.21 2.05 -16.87
N MET A 180 -1.21 2.07 -15.99
CA MET A 180 -0.06 1.15 -16.08
C MET A 180 -0.51 -0.30 -15.99
N ASN A 181 -1.42 -0.61 -15.05
CA ASN A 181 -1.99 -1.94 -14.91
C ASN A 181 -2.78 -2.37 -16.15
N VAL A 182 -3.54 -1.47 -16.79
CA VAL A 182 -4.22 -1.76 -18.07
C VAL A 182 -3.20 -2.19 -19.14
N LEU A 183 -2.07 -1.48 -19.25
CA LEU A 183 -1.03 -1.79 -20.23
C LEU A 183 -0.29 -3.10 -19.95
N LEU A 184 -0.11 -3.45 -18.66
CA LEU A 184 0.68 -4.60 -18.22
C LEU A 184 -0.17 -5.87 -18.03
N ARG A 185 -1.46 -5.74 -17.73
CA ARG A 185 -2.37 -6.84 -17.36
C ARG A 185 -2.32 -7.97 -18.37
N LYS A 186 -2.50 -7.70 -19.66
CA LYS A 186 -2.55 -8.73 -20.70
C LYS A 186 -1.23 -9.51 -20.79
N GLN A 187 -0.11 -8.79 -20.75
CA GLN A 187 1.23 -9.37 -20.80
C GLN A 187 1.48 -10.28 -19.58
N TRP A 188 1.22 -9.78 -18.37
CA TRP A 188 1.51 -10.52 -17.13
C TRP A 188 0.49 -11.62 -16.81
N THR A 189 -0.79 -11.40 -17.14
CA THR A 189 -1.88 -12.31 -16.78
C THR A 189 -2.11 -13.39 -17.82
N GLU A 190 -2.08 -13.06 -19.12
CA GLU A 190 -2.47 -13.99 -20.19
C GLU A 190 -1.27 -14.62 -20.89
N ARG A 191 -0.21 -13.83 -21.13
CA ARG A 191 0.99 -14.31 -21.83
C ARG A 191 1.97 -14.98 -20.87
N GLU A 192 2.37 -14.27 -19.83
CA GLU A 192 3.33 -14.77 -18.83
C GLU A 192 2.67 -15.64 -17.76
N LYS A 193 1.34 -15.55 -17.58
CA LYS A 193 0.55 -16.36 -16.66
C LYS A 193 1.11 -16.38 -15.22
N LEU A 194 1.36 -15.19 -14.69
CA LEU A 194 1.72 -15.06 -13.27
C LEU A 194 0.72 -15.77 -12.34
N SER A 195 1.22 -16.24 -11.20
CA SER A 195 0.50 -17.11 -10.27
C SER A 195 -0.61 -16.42 -9.47
N TYR A 196 -0.41 -15.14 -9.10
CA TYR A 196 -1.26 -14.37 -8.19
C TYR A 196 -1.74 -15.14 -6.95
N PRO A 197 -0.85 -15.61 -6.05
CA PRO A 197 -1.24 -16.44 -4.91
C PRO A 197 -2.27 -15.77 -3.99
N LEU A 198 -2.14 -14.46 -3.76
CA LEU A 198 -3.01 -13.69 -2.85
C LEU A 198 -4.44 -13.53 -3.37
N VAL A 199 -4.69 -13.78 -4.65
CA VAL A 199 -6.02 -13.74 -5.26
C VAL A 199 -6.82 -15.02 -4.96
N GLN A 200 -6.15 -16.12 -4.60
CA GLN A 200 -6.81 -17.42 -4.39
C GLN A 200 -7.80 -17.38 -3.23
N LEU A 201 -7.38 -16.86 -2.07
CA LEU A 201 -8.22 -16.79 -0.88
C LEU A 201 -9.56 -16.05 -1.12
N PRO A 202 -9.57 -14.78 -1.58
CA PRO A 202 -10.84 -14.08 -1.81
C PRO A 202 -11.67 -14.71 -2.94
N LEU A 203 -11.06 -15.33 -3.95
CA LEU A 203 -11.81 -16.08 -4.96
C LEU A 203 -12.53 -17.27 -4.33
N ASP A 204 -11.82 -18.13 -3.59
CA ASP A 204 -12.37 -19.35 -3.00
C ASP A 204 -13.43 -19.06 -1.93
N MET A 205 -13.25 -17.98 -1.16
CA MET A 205 -14.25 -17.51 -0.19
C MET A 205 -15.56 -17.07 -0.84
N THR A 206 -15.51 -16.54 -2.06
CA THR A 206 -16.68 -15.95 -2.74
C THR A 206 -17.36 -16.91 -3.72
N VAL A 207 -16.80 -18.10 -3.93
CA VAL A 207 -17.43 -19.15 -4.76
C VAL A 207 -18.79 -19.53 -4.21
N GLU A 208 -19.73 -19.75 -5.12
CA GLU A 208 -21.08 -20.14 -4.77
C GLU A 208 -21.13 -21.47 -3.98
N GLY A 209 -21.93 -21.51 -2.91
CA GLY A 209 -21.96 -22.64 -2.00
C GLY A 209 -20.79 -22.69 -1.00
N ALA A 210 -19.84 -21.76 -1.11
CA ALA A 210 -18.78 -21.46 -0.16
C ALA A 210 -18.04 -22.72 0.35
N PRO A 211 -17.51 -23.56 -0.56
CA PRO A 211 -16.95 -24.88 -0.21
C PRO A 211 -15.81 -24.79 0.79
N LEU A 212 -15.00 -23.73 0.72
CA LEU A 212 -13.91 -23.46 1.67
C LEU A 212 -14.38 -23.50 3.13
N PHE A 213 -15.56 -22.94 3.44
CA PHE A 213 -16.09 -22.92 4.81
C PHE A 213 -16.71 -24.26 5.26
N LYS A 214 -16.80 -25.25 4.36
CA LYS A 214 -17.22 -26.62 4.70
C LYS A 214 -16.03 -27.52 5.05
N GLU A 215 -14.81 -27.08 4.73
CA GLU A 215 -13.60 -27.83 5.00
C GLU A 215 -13.27 -27.85 6.50
N LYS A 216 -13.16 -29.05 7.08
CA LYS A 216 -12.87 -29.21 8.52
C LYS A 216 -11.47 -28.70 8.88
N LEU A 217 -10.50 -28.85 7.97
CA LEU A 217 -9.12 -28.40 8.18
C LEU A 217 -9.03 -26.88 8.37
N LEU A 218 -9.85 -26.10 7.64
CA LEU A 218 -9.93 -24.66 7.83
C LEU A 218 -10.33 -24.34 9.28
N TRP A 219 -11.37 -24.98 9.79
CA TRP A 219 -11.88 -24.76 11.14
C TRP A 219 -10.91 -25.22 12.22
N TRP A 220 -10.19 -26.33 12.01
CA TRP A 220 -9.11 -26.73 12.92
C TRP A 220 -8.02 -25.67 13.00
N GLY A 221 -7.53 -25.18 11.86
CA GLY A 221 -6.54 -24.09 11.81
C GLY A 221 -7.06 -22.82 12.47
N PHE A 222 -8.28 -22.41 12.15
CA PHE A 222 -8.95 -21.25 12.76
C PHE A 222 -9.04 -21.39 14.28
N CYS A 223 -9.55 -22.50 14.80
CA CYS A 223 -9.71 -22.72 16.24
C CYS A 223 -8.37 -22.71 16.98
N ILE A 224 -7.32 -23.29 16.40
CA ILE A 224 -5.98 -23.28 17.02
C ILE A 224 -5.44 -21.86 17.13
N VAL A 225 -5.46 -21.10 16.02
CA VAL A 225 -4.94 -19.73 16.00
C VAL A 225 -5.79 -18.80 16.86
N ALA A 226 -7.13 -18.90 16.76
CA ALA A 226 -8.04 -18.13 17.59
C ALA A 226 -7.86 -18.42 19.08
N LEU A 227 -7.63 -19.68 19.47
CA LEU A 227 -7.35 -20.02 20.87
C LEU A 227 -6.05 -19.37 21.35
N ILE A 228 -4.98 -19.41 20.55
CA ILE A 228 -3.70 -18.77 20.87
C ILE A 228 -3.88 -17.26 21.04
N ASP A 229 -4.55 -16.60 20.08
CA ASP A 229 -4.75 -15.15 20.11
C ASP A 229 -5.67 -14.72 21.26
N ILE A 230 -6.72 -15.49 21.57
CA ILE A 230 -7.61 -15.22 22.70
C ILE A 230 -6.85 -15.38 24.02
N ILE A 231 -6.07 -16.46 24.21
CA ILE A 231 -5.27 -16.66 25.43
C ILE A 231 -4.25 -15.53 25.58
N ASN A 232 -3.55 -15.18 24.51
CA ASN A 232 -2.57 -14.09 24.52
C ASN A 232 -3.22 -12.72 24.79
N GLY A 233 -4.39 -12.45 24.18
CA GLY A 233 -5.15 -11.23 24.44
C GLY A 233 -5.69 -11.17 25.88
N LEU A 234 -6.14 -12.31 26.42
CA LEU A 234 -6.56 -12.41 27.82
C LEU A 234 -5.39 -12.24 28.78
N SER A 235 -4.19 -12.74 28.46
CA SER A 235 -2.98 -12.53 29.26
C SER A 235 -2.62 -11.05 29.43
N VAL A 236 -2.84 -10.24 28.39
CA VAL A 236 -2.66 -8.77 28.46
C VAL A 236 -3.65 -8.12 29.43
N LEU A 237 -4.91 -8.60 29.46
CA LEU A 237 -5.94 -8.07 30.35
C LEU A 237 -5.86 -8.63 31.78
N TYR A 238 -5.43 -9.88 31.90
CA TYR A 238 -5.34 -10.65 33.14
C TYR A 238 -3.97 -11.35 33.21
N PRO A 239 -2.96 -10.71 33.83
CA PRO A 239 -1.59 -11.25 33.90
C PRO A 239 -1.46 -12.63 34.58
N ALA A 240 -2.49 -13.09 35.28
CA ALA A 240 -2.54 -14.44 35.85
C ALA A 240 -2.66 -15.55 34.79
N ILE A 241 -3.12 -15.22 33.58
CA ILE A 241 -3.17 -16.16 32.45
C ILE A 241 -1.81 -16.12 31.76
N PRO A 242 -1.08 -17.25 31.68
CA PRO A 242 0.23 -17.27 31.03
C PRO A 242 0.07 -17.08 29.52
N GLN A 243 0.88 -16.19 28.96
CA GLN A 243 0.96 -15.97 27.52
C GLN A 243 1.63 -17.17 26.84
N ILE A 244 1.10 -17.58 25.68
CA ILE A 244 1.76 -18.53 24.79
C ILE A 244 2.88 -17.78 24.04
N PRO A 245 4.15 -18.18 24.17
CA PRO A 245 5.29 -17.42 23.68
C PRO A 245 5.45 -17.56 22.15
N ILE A 246 4.68 -16.77 21.41
CA ILE A 246 4.75 -16.68 19.94
C ILE A 246 5.62 -15.52 19.44
N LYS A 247 6.01 -14.59 20.33
CA LYS A 247 6.88 -13.45 20.02
C LYS A 247 8.07 -13.49 20.98
N LEU A 248 9.15 -14.14 20.59
CA LEU A 248 10.33 -14.32 21.47
C LEU A 248 11.17 -13.05 21.54
N GLY A 249 11.14 -12.23 20.49
CA GLY A 249 11.74 -10.90 20.47
C GLY A 249 13.01 -10.87 19.63
N ASP A 250 13.93 -9.98 19.98
CA ASP A 250 15.24 -9.86 19.32
C ASP A 250 16.28 -10.68 20.08
N GLU A 251 16.73 -11.77 19.47
CA GLU A 251 17.71 -12.70 20.04
C GLU A 251 19.15 -12.18 19.87
N SER A 252 19.36 -11.03 19.21
CA SER A 252 20.68 -10.43 19.06
C SER A 252 21.34 -10.08 20.40
N ILE A 253 20.52 -9.92 21.45
CA ILE A 253 20.95 -9.64 22.83
C ILE A 253 21.93 -10.67 23.39
N TYR A 254 21.89 -11.92 22.90
CA TYR A 254 22.79 -12.98 23.35
C TYR A 254 24.19 -12.91 22.71
N PHE A 255 24.35 -12.10 21.67
CA PHE A 255 25.62 -11.90 20.98
C PHE A 255 26.28 -10.61 21.44
N THR A 256 27.08 -10.67 22.50
CA THR A 256 27.69 -9.48 23.12
C THR A 256 29.15 -9.24 22.71
N MET A 257 29.82 -10.24 22.12
CA MET A 257 31.24 -10.17 21.76
C MET A 257 31.46 -9.96 20.27
N ARG A 258 32.50 -9.20 19.91
CA ARG A 258 32.92 -9.00 18.51
C ARG A 258 33.44 -10.32 17.91
N PRO A 259 33.14 -10.64 16.63
CA PRO A 259 32.35 -9.87 15.66
C PRO A 259 30.84 -10.12 15.70
N TRP A 260 30.38 -11.05 16.54
CA TRP A 260 28.99 -11.50 16.59
C TRP A 260 28.01 -10.45 17.09
N ASN A 261 28.45 -9.51 17.93
CA ASN A 261 27.64 -8.37 18.35
C ASN A 261 27.20 -7.46 17.20
N ASN A 262 27.80 -7.61 16.00
CA ASN A 262 27.38 -6.89 14.80
C ASN A 262 26.30 -7.62 13.98
N ILE A 263 25.81 -8.78 14.42
CA ILE A 263 24.73 -9.52 13.74
C ILE A 263 23.47 -8.65 13.52
N GLY A 264 23.28 -7.65 14.39
CA GLY A 264 22.15 -6.73 14.42
C GLY A 264 20.82 -7.45 14.62
N TRP A 265 19.72 -6.71 14.46
CA TRP A 265 18.37 -7.15 14.77
C TRP A 265 18.00 -8.56 14.30
N LEU A 266 17.86 -9.52 15.21
CA LEU A 266 17.65 -10.96 14.98
C LEU A 266 16.29 -11.39 15.56
N PRO A 267 15.17 -11.03 14.92
CA PRO A 267 13.84 -11.34 15.43
C PRO A 267 13.54 -12.83 15.34
N VAL A 268 13.05 -13.42 16.42
CA VAL A 268 12.47 -14.77 16.40
C VAL A 268 11.02 -14.68 16.84
N GLN A 269 10.12 -14.88 15.89
CA GLN A 269 8.69 -14.70 16.09
C GLN A 269 7.93 -15.77 15.29
N PHE A 270 7.01 -16.47 15.95
CA PHE A 270 6.15 -17.48 15.36
C PHE A 270 4.81 -16.86 15.00
N TYR A 271 4.64 -16.46 13.74
CA TYR A 271 3.39 -15.87 13.26
C TYR A 271 2.55 -16.89 12.50
N PRO A 272 1.46 -17.43 13.07
CA PRO A 272 0.62 -18.42 12.39
C PRO A 272 0.09 -17.92 11.04
N PHE A 273 -0.30 -16.64 10.94
CA PHE A 273 -0.73 -16.05 9.67
C PHE A 273 0.41 -15.97 8.64
N GLY A 274 1.63 -15.67 9.09
CA GLY A 274 2.82 -15.60 8.23
C GLY A 274 3.20 -16.97 7.69
N ILE A 275 3.11 -18.00 8.53
CA ILE A 275 3.29 -19.40 8.15
C ILE A 275 2.22 -19.82 7.15
N ALA A 276 0.95 -19.50 7.40
CA ALA A 276 -0.15 -19.80 6.48
C ALA A 276 0.02 -19.13 5.11
N LEU A 277 0.44 -17.86 5.08
CA LEU A 277 0.79 -17.18 3.82
C LEU A 277 2.01 -17.81 3.16
N GLY A 278 3.01 -18.24 3.94
CA GLY A 278 4.18 -18.97 3.47
C GLY A 278 3.83 -20.25 2.71
N MET A 279 2.77 -20.96 3.14
CA MET A 279 2.28 -22.17 2.45
C MET A 279 1.70 -21.89 1.05
N LEU A 280 1.37 -20.65 0.74
CA LEU A 280 0.91 -20.23 -0.60
C LEU A 280 2.07 -19.81 -1.51
N LEU A 281 3.29 -19.66 -0.97
CA LEU A 281 4.45 -19.20 -1.71
C LEU A 281 5.16 -20.36 -2.42
N PRO A 282 5.82 -20.10 -3.56
CA PRO A 282 6.75 -21.06 -4.17
C PRO A 282 7.87 -21.47 -3.20
N VAL A 283 8.27 -22.75 -3.24
CA VAL A 283 9.32 -23.29 -2.36
C VAL A 283 10.66 -22.55 -2.55
N ASP A 284 11.01 -22.21 -3.79
CA ASP A 284 12.24 -21.47 -4.10
C ASP A 284 12.27 -20.08 -3.44
N LEU A 285 11.10 -19.46 -3.26
CA LEU A 285 10.99 -18.18 -2.57
C LEU A 285 11.16 -18.34 -1.07
N LEU A 286 10.54 -19.36 -0.47
CA LEU A 286 10.72 -19.67 0.95
C LEU A 286 12.19 -19.93 1.28
N PHE A 287 12.87 -20.71 0.43
CA PHE A 287 14.31 -20.93 0.53
C PHE A 287 15.10 -19.62 0.41
N SER A 288 14.77 -18.79 -0.59
CA SER A 288 15.42 -17.49 -0.79
C SER A 288 15.27 -16.58 0.41
N CYS A 289 14.06 -16.44 0.99
CA CYS A 289 13.83 -15.63 2.18
C CYS A 289 14.69 -16.07 3.37
N TRP A 290 14.77 -17.39 3.61
CA TRP A 290 15.60 -17.94 4.68
C TRP A 290 17.10 -17.75 4.42
N PHE A 291 17.57 -18.07 3.21
CA PHE A 291 18.97 -17.96 2.84
C PHE A 291 19.46 -16.51 2.89
N PHE A 292 18.74 -15.57 2.25
CA PHE A 292 19.14 -14.17 2.19
C PHE A 292 19.07 -13.46 3.54
N PHE A 293 18.19 -13.91 4.45
CA PHE A 293 18.21 -13.47 5.84
C PHE A 293 19.58 -13.76 6.48
N TRP A 294 20.05 -15.01 6.43
CA TRP A 294 21.35 -15.39 6.98
C TRP A 294 22.53 -14.80 6.21
N PHE A 295 22.39 -14.64 4.90
CA PHE A 295 23.39 -13.99 4.07
C PHE A 295 23.66 -12.56 4.53
N TRP A 296 22.62 -11.74 4.73
CA TRP A 296 22.80 -10.39 5.29
C TRP A 296 23.34 -10.38 6.72
N LYS A 297 23.03 -11.40 7.54
CA LYS A 297 23.68 -11.57 8.86
C LYS A 297 25.18 -11.82 8.72
N ALA A 298 25.57 -12.70 7.81
CA ALA A 298 26.96 -13.00 7.52
C ALA A 298 27.70 -11.76 7.00
N GLU A 299 27.10 -10.98 6.09
CA GLU A 299 27.69 -9.72 5.62
C GLU A 299 27.97 -8.75 6.77
N ARG A 300 27.00 -8.53 7.68
CA ARG A 300 27.21 -7.65 8.84
C ARG A 300 28.35 -8.13 9.74
N ILE A 301 28.43 -9.43 10.01
CA ILE A 301 29.53 -9.99 10.81
C ILE A 301 30.87 -9.80 10.07
N LEU A 302 30.92 -10.07 8.75
CA LEU A 302 32.11 -9.87 7.93
C LEU A 302 32.58 -8.41 7.93
N THR A 303 31.67 -7.45 7.88
CA THR A 303 32.04 -6.03 7.96
C THR A 303 32.73 -5.70 9.29
N ALA A 304 32.30 -6.30 10.40
CA ALA A 304 32.97 -6.16 11.68
C ALA A 304 34.32 -6.91 11.73
N VAL A 305 34.47 -8.05 11.06
CA VAL A 305 35.76 -8.76 10.96
C VAL A 305 36.77 -7.94 10.17
N LEU A 306 36.34 -7.31 9.07
CA LEU A 306 37.18 -6.51 8.18
C LEU A 306 37.44 -5.08 8.71
N GLY A 307 36.74 -4.65 9.76
CA GLY A 307 36.85 -3.29 10.33
C GLY A 307 36.11 -2.20 9.56
N PHE A 308 35.14 -2.58 8.72
CA PHE A 308 34.27 -1.67 7.96
C PHE A 308 33.00 -1.27 8.71
N ASP A 309 32.82 -1.71 9.95
CA ASP A 309 31.72 -1.36 10.84
C ASP A 309 31.69 0.13 11.24
N SER A 310 32.80 0.85 11.04
CA SER A 310 32.88 2.31 11.20
C SER A 310 32.20 3.10 10.05
N ILE A 311 31.96 2.46 8.90
CA ILE A 311 31.29 3.10 7.76
C ILE A 311 29.77 3.06 8.00
N PRO A 312 29.09 4.22 8.04
CA PRO A 312 27.65 4.26 8.30
C PRO A 312 26.87 3.40 7.30
N ASN A 313 25.89 2.66 7.81
CA ASN A 313 24.97 1.79 7.07
C ASN A 313 25.60 0.56 6.37
N MET A 314 26.91 0.34 6.45
CA MET A 314 27.55 -0.88 5.91
C MET A 314 26.85 -2.14 6.47
N PRO A 315 26.46 -3.14 5.64
CA PRO A 315 26.79 -3.40 4.24
C PRO A 315 25.85 -2.76 3.20
N PHE A 316 25.20 -1.64 3.52
CA PHE A 316 24.27 -0.90 2.65
C PHE A 316 23.02 -1.72 2.27
N VAL A 317 22.39 -2.36 3.25
CA VAL A 317 21.25 -3.27 3.04
C VAL A 317 20.09 -2.59 2.29
N ASN A 318 19.83 -1.32 2.57
CA ASN A 318 18.74 -0.58 1.91
C ASN A 318 19.07 -0.31 0.44
N GLU A 319 20.31 0.07 0.13
CA GLU A 319 20.80 0.31 -1.22
C GLU A 319 20.89 -0.99 -2.03
N GLN A 320 21.32 -2.10 -1.41
CA GLN A 320 21.26 -3.43 -1.99
C GLN A 320 19.82 -3.83 -2.33
N SER A 321 18.88 -3.62 -1.39
CA SER A 321 17.46 -3.91 -1.58
C SER A 321 16.86 -3.06 -2.71
N PHE A 322 17.18 -1.77 -2.75
CA PHE A 322 16.81 -0.87 -3.84
C PHE A 322 17.34 -1.39 -5.18
N GLY A 323 18.62 -1.78 -5.25
CA GLY A 323 19.23 -2.38 -6.43
C GLY A 323 18.51 -3.64 -6.90
N ALA A 324 18.08 -4.50 -5.97
CA ALA A 324 17.29 -5.69 -6.28
C ALA A 324 15.91 -5.34 -6.90
N TYR A 325 15.18 -4.37 -6.34
CA TYR A 325 13.92 -3.91 -6.92
C TYR A 325 14.11 -3.28 -8.30
N MET A 326 15.16 -2.48 -8.51
CA MET A 326 15.50 -1.96 -9.83
C MET A 326 15.84 -3.07 -10.82
N GLY A 327 16.58 -4.09 -10.38
CA GLY A 327 16.85 -5.31 -11.17
C GLY A 327 15.57 -6.02 -11.60
N ILE A 328 14.62 -6.21 -10.68
CA ILE A 328 13.29 -6.79 -10.99
C ILE A 328 12.54 -5.92 -12.00
N CYS A 329 12.55 -4.59 -11.85
CA CYS A 329 11.92 -3.69 -12.81
C CYS A 329 12.54 -3.82 -14.21
N VAL A 330 13.87 -3.76 -14.31
CA VAL A 330 14.60 -3.90 -15.58
C VAL A 330 14.32 -5.25 -16.21
N PHE A 331 14.35 -6.33 -15.43
CA PHE A 331 14.00 -7.66 -15.89
C PHE A 331 12.56 -7.73 -16.43
N ALA A 332 11.58 -7.19 -15.68
CA ALA A 332 10.18 -7.16 -16.11
C ALA A 332 10.00 -6.39 -17.43
N ILE A 333 10.68 -5.25 -17.59
CA ILE A 333 10.68 -4.46 -18.82
C ILE A 333 11.33 -5.24 -19.97
N MET A 334 12.48 -5.88 -19.72
CA MET A 334 13.23 -6.64 -20.72
C MET A 334 12.45 -7.86 -21.23
N VAL A 335 11.78 -8.59 -20.34
CA VAL A 335 10.89 -9.71 -20.70
C VAL A 335 9.69 -9.20 -21.51
N SER A 336 9.12 -8.07 -21.11
CA SER A 336 7.97 -7.44 -21.77
C SER A 336 8.34 -6.56 -22.99
N ARG A 337 9.60 -6.51 -23.42
CA ARG A 337 10.09 -5.54 -24.42
C ARG A 337 9.33 -5.56 -25.74
N ARG A 338 8.95 -6.75 -26.24
CA ARG A 338 8.18 -6.88 -27.48
C ARG A 338 6.81 -6.25 -27.35
N HIS A 339 6.14 -6.50 -26.23
CA HIS A 339 4.85 -5.88 -25.91
C HIS A 339 4.94 -4.36 -25.83
N PHE A 340 5.99 -3.80 -25.22
CA PHE A 340 6.21 -2.35 -25.20
C PHE A 340 6.53 -1.76 -26.57
N ILE A 341 7.31 -2.46 -27.41
CA ILE A 341 7.57 -2.05 -28.79
C ILE A 341 6.26 -2.02 -29.59
N ASP A 342 5.41 -3.04 -29.44
CA ASP A 342 4.11 -3.11 -30.12
C ASP A 342 3.13 -2.04 -29.62
N LEU A 343 3.14 -1.73 -28.31
CA LEU A 343 2.42 -0.59 -27.73
C LEU A 343 2.90 0.74 -28.34
N GLY A 344 4.21 0.94 -28.49
CA GLY A 344 4.78 2.13 -29.10
C GLY A 344 4.39 2.28 -30.57
N LYS A 345 4.44 1.19 -31.34
CA LYS A 345 3.95 1.17 -32.74
C LYS A 345 2.47 1.52 -32.82
N HIS A 346 1.66 0.91 -31.96
CA HIS A 346 0.22 1.18 -31.90
C HIS A 346 -0.06 2.65 -31.56
N PHE A 347 0.71 3.24 -30.65
CA PHE A 347 0.61 4.66 -30.29
C PHE A 347 0.95 5.61 -31.45
N LEU A 348 1.95 5.25 -32.26
CA LEU A 348 2.35 5.99 -33.46
C LEU A 348 1.44 5.74 -34.68
N GLY A 349 0.36 4.97 -34.53
CA GLY A 349 -0.55 4.63 -35.63
C GLY A 349 0.07 3.66 -36.66
N LEU A 350 1.18 3.01 -36.32
CA LEU A 350 1.80 1.98 -37.15
C LEU A 350 1.04 0.66 -36.98
N LYS A 351 1.03 -0.19 -38.02
CA LYS A 351 0.40 -1.52 -37.95
C LYS A 351 1.03 -2.32 -36.80
N ALA A 352 0.24 -2.58 -35.76
CA ALA A 352 0.57 -3.41 -34.63
C ALA A 352 -0.57 -4.42 -34.41
N ASP A 353 -0.23 -5.69 -34.19
CA ASP A 353 -1.20 -6.75 -33.94
C ASP A 353 -1.65 -6.73 -32.46
N MET A 354 -2.46 -5.73 -32.12
CA MET A 354 -2.92 -5.44 -30.76
C MET A 354 -4.44 -5.26 -30.74
N ASP A 355 -5.14 -6.27 -30.24
CA ASP A 355 -6.58 -6.18 -29.94
C ASP A 355 -6.81 -5.74 -28.48
N ASP A 356 -7.39 -4.56 -28.31
CA ASP A 356 -7.73 -3.93 -27.03
C ASP A 356 -9.24 -3.84 -26.77
N LYS A 357 -10.09 -4.48 -27.59
CA LYS A 357 -11.55 -4.41 -27.46
C LYS A 357 -12.07 -4.84 -26.09
N ASN A 358 -11.45 -5.85 -25.51
CA ASN A 358 -11.80 -6.41 -24.22
C ASN A 358 -11.02 -5.77 -23.05
N GLU A 359 -10.16 -4.78 -23.28
CA GLU A 359 -9.46 -4.12 -22.18
C GLU A 359 -10.40 -3.17 -21.39
N PRO A 360 -10.06 -2.84 -20.13
CA PRO A 360 -10.87 -1.93 -19.32
C PRO A 360 -11.04 -0.54 -19.98
N ILE A 361 -9.99 -0.04 -20.62
CA ILE A 361 -9.96 1.13 -21.51
C ILE A 361 -9.02 0.83 -22.67
N SER A 362 -9.15 1.55 -23.78
CA SER A 362 -8.21 1.38 -24.92
C SER A 362 -6.79 1.76 -24.52
N TYR A 363 -5.80 1.11 -25.12
CA TYR A 363 -4.39 1.39 -24.82
C TYR A 363 -4.01 2.84 -25.15
N MET A 364 -4.60 3.40 -26.21
CA MET A 364 -4.45 4.81 -26.55
C MET A 364 -4.95 5.76 -25.46
N THR A 365 -6.09 5.44 -24.85
CA THR A 365 -6.65 6.24 -23.75
C THR A 365 -5.75 6.12 -22.52
N ALA A 366 -5.31 4.91 -22.17
CA ALA A 366 -4.39 4.68 -21.06
C ALA A 366 -3.09 5.48 -21.23
N MET A 367 -2.50 5.49 -22.44
CA MET A 367 -1.27 6.23 -22.71
C MET A 367 -1.46 7.75 -22.66
N ARG A 368 -2.57 8.27 -23.20
CA ARG A 368 -2.92 9.70 -23.10
C ARG A 368 -3.12 10.14 -21.64
N LEU A 369 -3.79 9.32 -20.84
CA LEU A 369 -3.97 9.58 -19.40
C LEU A 369 -2.64 9.51 -18.64
N LEU A 370 -1.72 8.61 -19.00
CA LEU A 370 -0.37 8.59 -18.44
C LEU A 370 0.43 9.84 -18.79
N LEU A 371 0.38 10.30 -20.05
CA LEU A 371 1.05 11.54 -20.46
C LEU A 371 0.46 12.76 -19.75
N ALA A 372 -0.86 12.86 -19.67
CA ALA A 372 -1.54 13.94 -18.95
C ALA A 372 -1.22 13.91 -17.45
N GLY A 373 -1.20 12.72 -16.83
CA GLY A 373 -0.82 12.55 -15.43
C GLY A 373 0.63 12.92 -15.16
N SER A 374 1.57 12.49 -16.01
CA SER A 374 2.98 12.88 -15.91
C SER A 374 3.17 14.40 -16.04
N LEU A 375 2.44 15.05 -16.96
CA LEU A 375 2.48 16.51 -17.10
C LEU A 375 1.92 17.20 -15.85
N PHE A 376 0.80 16.71 -15.30
CA PHE A 376 0.24 17.22 -14.06
C PHE A 376 1.22 17.08 -12.89
N LEU A 377 1.83 15.90 -12.69
CA LEU A 377 2.81 15.68 -11.62
C LEU A 377 4.05 16.57 -11.78
N ALA A 378 4.50 16.81 -13.01
CA ALA A 378 5.60 17.73 -13.29
C ALA A 378 5.24 19.18 -12.93
N ILE A 379 4.06 19.66 -13.36
CA ILE A 379 3.57 21.01 -13.03
C ILE A 379 3.38 21.16 -11.52
N PHE A 380 2.75 20.19 -10.87
CA PHE A 380 2.52 20.17 -9.42
C PHE A 380 3.85 20.21 -8.65
N SER A 381 4.81 19.35 -9.02
CA SER A 381 6.11 19.30 -8.35
C SER A 381 6.91 20.58 -8.56
N ARG A 382 6.84 21.16 -9.77
CA ARG A 382 7.48 22.44 -10.06
C ARG A 382 6.86 23.58 -9.25
N ALA A 383 5.54 23.62 -9.14
CA ALA A 383 4.81 24.60 -8.34
C ALA A 383 5.06 24.44 -6.83
N ALA A 384 5.32 23.21 -6.36
CA ALA A 384 5.76 22.93 -4.99
C ALA A 384 7.21 23.39 -4.71
N GLY A 385 7.97 23.73 -5.76
CA GLY A 385 9.34 24.24 -5.67
C GLY A 385 10.43 23.22 -6.04
N LEU A 386 10.08 22.05 -6.58
CA LEU A 386 11.07 21.08 -7.03
C LEU A 386 11.79 21.60 -8.29
N SER A 387 13.12 21.47 -8.32
CA SER A 387 13.92 21.81 -9.51
C SER A 387 13.51 20.93 -10.71
N PRO A 388 13.30 21.51 -11.91
CA PRO A 388 12.81 20.76 -13.08
C PRO A 388 13.63 19.52 -13.45
N TRP A 389 14.96 19.57 -13.26
CA TRP A 389 15.84 18.47 -13.59
C TRP A 389 15.72 17.27 -12.63
N LEU A 390 15.21 17.47 -11.41
CA LEU A 390 14.96 16.40 -10.43
C LEU A 390 13.63 15.69 -10.65
N ILE A 391 12.69 16.31 -11.38
CA ILE A 391 11.35 15.74 -11.60
C ILE A 391 11.43 14.40 -12.38
N PRO A 392 12.11 14.30 -13.54
CA PRO A 392 12.20 13.04 -14.26
C PRO A 392 12.83 11.90 -13.45
N PRO A 393 14.05 12.03 -12.86
CA PRO A 393 14.65 10.92 -12.14
C PRO A 393 13.82 10.49 -10.92
N PHE A 394 13.18 11.45 -10.22
CA PHE A 394 12.32 11.14 -9.09
C PHE A 394 11.16 10.21 -9.47
N PHE A 395 10.37 10.60 -10.48
CA PHE A 395 9.21 9.80 -10.88
C PHE A 395 9.59 8.54 -11.65
N ILE A 396 10.69 8.53 -12.41
CA ILE A 396 11.19 7.31 -13.05
C ILE A 396 11.51 6.26 -12.00
N ILE A 397 12.26 6.62 -10.95
CA ILE A 397 12.60 5.70 -9.85
C ILE A 397 11.33 5.25 -9.12
N PHE A 398 10.42 6.18 -8.82
CA PHE A 398 9.16 5.88 -8.15
C PHE A 398 8.28 4.88 -8.92
N PHE A 399 8.06 5.11 -10.21
CA PHE A 399 7.27 4.22 -11.05
C PHE A 399 7.99 2.90 -11.33
N ALA A 400 9.32 2.89 -11.41
CA ALA A 400 10.09 1.64 -11.50
C ALA A 400 9.89 0.77 -10.25
N MET A 401 9.91 1.36 -9.05
CA MET A 401 9.57 0.64 -7.82
C MET A 401 8.13 0.16 -7.82
N SER A 402 7.19 1.01 -8.23
CA SER A 402 5.77 0.66 -8.34
C SER A 402 5.54 -0.58 -9.22
N ILE A 403 6.22 -0.64 -10.37
CA ILE A 403 6.19 -1.79 -11.29
C ILE A 403 6.84 -3.02 -10.64
N ALA A 404 8.01 -2.87 -10.03
CA ALA A 404 8.72 -3.99 -9.40
C ALA A 404 7.92 -4.61 -8.23
N ILE A 405 7.34 -3.78 -7.37
CA ILE A 405 6.47 -4.21 -6.27
C ILE A 405 5.24 -4.93 -6.81
N THR A 406 4.56 -4.33 -7.80
CA THR A 406 3.37 -4.93 -8.41
C THR A 406 3.70 -6.27 -9.05
N ARG A 407 4.83 -6.36 -9.75
CA ARG A 407 5.28 -7.61 -10.38
C ARG A 407 5.61 -8.68 -9.34
N MET A 408 6.44 -8.35 -8.35
CA MET A 408 6.81 -9.23 -7.25
C MET A 408 5.56 -9.79 -6.57
N ARG A 409 4.60 -8.92 -6.26
CA ARG A 409 3.37 -9.33 -5.60
C ARG A 409 2.47 -10.19 -6.48
N ALA A 410 2.35 -9.89 -7.77
CA ALA A 410 1.60 -10.69 -8.71
C ALA A 410 2.20 -12.08 -8.95
N GLU A 411 3.53 -12.19 -8.95
CA GLU A 411 4.24 -13.44 -9.22
C GLU A 411 4.37 -14.32 -7.98
N LEU A 412 4.76 -13.71 -6.86
CA LEU A 412 5.22 -14.40 -5.67
C LEU A 412 4.24 -14.31 -4.50
N GLY A 413 3.46 -13.23 -4.41
CA GLY A 413 2.51 -13.00 -3.31
C GLY A 413 3.14 -12.93 -1.92
N PRO A 414 4.28 -12.24 -1.71
CA PRO A 414 4.96 -12.25 -0.42
C PRO A 414 4.07 -11.67 0.69
N PRO A 415 4.20 -12.14 1.96
CA PRO A 415 3.37 -11.67 3.07
C PRO A 415 3.48 -10.16 3.30
N ALA A 416 4.65 -9.59 3.03
CA ALA A 416 4.91 -8.15 3.00
C ALA A 416 5.92 -7.85 1.88
N HIS A 417 5.90 -6.63 1.37
CA HIS A 417 6.79 -6.15 0.29
C HIS A 417 7.38 -4.79 0.70
N ASP A 418 7.81 -4.73 1.95
CA ASP A 418 8.26 -3.51 2.59
C ASP A 418 9.63 -3.06 2.07
N LEU A 419 9.78 -1.74 1.89
CA LEU A 419 11.04 -1.12 1.48
C LEU A 419 11.17 0.23 2.18
N HIS A 420 11.57 0.20 3.44
CA HIS A 420 11.87 1.40 4.21
C HIS A 420 13.12 2.10 3.65
N ASN A 421 13.06 3.42 3.52
CA ASN A 421 14.19 4.25 3.10
C ASN A 421 14.80 3.92 1.71
N GLY A 422 14.10 3.16 0.87
CA GLY A 422 14.52 2.89 -0.52
C GLY A 422 13.90 3.84 -1.55
N GLY A 423 13.13 4.85 -1.11
CA GLY A 423 12.45 5.80 -1.98
C GLY A 423 13.37 6.71 -2.80
N PRO A 424 12.86 7.34 -3.87
CA PRO A 424 13.61 8.31 -4.67
C PRO A 424 14.10 9.50 -3.84
N ASP A 425 13.36 9.90 -2.81
CA ASP A 425 13.70 10.95 -1.85
C ASP A 425 15.02 10.66 -1.10
N ARG A 426 15.25 9.39 -0.76
CA ARG A 426 16.46 8.92 -0.08
C ARG A 426 17.61 8.61 -1.05
N ILE A 427 17.32 7.88 -2.13
CA ILE A 427 18.35 7.41 -3.07
C ILE A 427 18.96 8.56 -3.87
N ILE A 428 18.15 9.52 -4.32
CA ILE A 428 18.70 10.70 -5.04
C ILE A 428 19.57 11.53 -4.07
N ALA A 429 19.13 11.68 -2.83
CA ALA A 429 19.89 12.40 -1.80
C ALA A 429 21.19 11.71 -1.39
N SER A 430 21.23 10.37 -1.37
CA SER A 430 22.45 9.62 -1.06
C SER A 430 23.47 9.66 -2.20
N VAL A 431 23.03 9.70 -3.46
CA VAL A 431 23.91 9.75 -4.63
C VAL A 431 24.45 11.16 -4.89
N LEU A 432 23.59 12.19 -4.87
CA LEU A 432 23.98 13.56 -5.25
C LEU A 432 24.43 14.41 -4.06
N GLY A 433 24.01 14.05 -2.85
CA GLY A 433 24.26 14.81 -1.65
C GLY A 433 23.25 15.97 -1.45
N PRO A 434 22.96 16.36 -0.19
CA PRO A 434 21.99 17.42 0.11
C PRO A 434 22.32 18.80 -0.47
N ARG A 435 23.61 19.10 -0.67
CA ARG A 435 24.08 20.41 -1.16
C ARG A 435 23.68 20.65 -2.62
N GLU A 436 23.89 19.67 -3.50
CA GLU A 436 23.59 19.76 -4.93
C GLU A 436 22.09 19.82 -5.21
N ILE A 437 21.28 19.12 -4.40
CA ILE A 437 19.82 19.12 -4.53
C ILE A 437 19.22 20.48 -4.16
N GLY A 438 19.81 21.13 -3.15
CA GLY A 438 19.34 22.39 -2.60
C GLY A 438 18.17 22.21 -1.63
N THR A 439 18.14 23.07 -0.62
CA THR A 439 17.16 23.00 0.49
C THR A 439 15.70 23.14 0.05
N GLN A 440 15.40 23.87 -1.03
CA GLN A 440 14.03 23.96 -1.57
C GLN A 440 13.54 22.60 -2.08
N SER A 441 14.34 21.93 -2.92
CA SER A 441 14.00 20.60 -3.45
C SER A 441 13.93 19.55 -2.34
N LEU A 442 14.82 19.61 -1.35
CA LEU A 442 14.77 18.73 -0.16
C LEU A 442 13.49 18.91 0.66
N SER A 443 12.96 20.14 0.73
CA SER A 443 11.67 20.41 1.39
C SER A 443 10.53 19.69 0.65
N VAL A 444 10.56 19.66 -0.68
CA VAL A 444 9.59 18.90 -1.49
C VAL A 444 9.78 17.39 -1.34
N PHE A 445 11.01 16.88 -1.33
CA PHE A 445 11.29 15.46 -1.05
C PHE A 445 10.73 15.04 0.30
N SER A 446 10.87 15.89 1.32
CA SER A 446 10.31 15.66 2.65
C SER A 446 8.77 15.61 2.62
N MET A 447 8.12 16.49 1.83
CA MET A 447 6.67 16.43 1.64
C MET A 447 6.24 15.16 0.88
N TYR A 448 7.06 14.63 -0.03
CA TYR A 448 6.78 13.38 -0.74
C TYR A 448 7.04 12.11 0.08
N PHE A 449 7.50 12.24 1.33
CA PHE A 449 7.76 11.10 2.20
C PHE A 449 6.51 10.22 2.44
N TRP A 450 5.29 10.78 2.39
CA TRP A 450 4.06 10.02 2.67
C TRP A 450 3.81 8.82 1.73
N PHE A 451 4.33 8.86 0.51
CA PHE A 451 4.21 7.76 -0.46
C PHE A 451 5.56 7.10 -0.80
N ASN A 452 6.64 7.50 -0.11
CA ASN A 452 7.99 6.96 -0.33
C ASN A 452 8.63 6.38 0.95
N ARG A 453 8.02 6.57 2.12
CA ARG A 453 8.49 6.00 3.40
C ARG A 453 8.65 4.48 3.31
N ALA A 454 7.58 3.82 2.87
CA ALA A 454 7.43 2.40 2.69
C ALA A 454 6.29 2.15 1.70
N TYR A 455 6.21 0.94 1.15
CA TYR A 455 5.29 0.63 0.05
C TYR A 455 4.24 -0.43 0.39
N ARG A 456 4.07 -0.77 1.69
CA ARG A 456 3.19 -1.86 2.15
C ARG A 456 1.73 -1.68 1.71
N SER A 457 1.26 -0.43 1.72
CA SER A 457 -0.12 -0.06 1.34
C SER A 457 -0.23 0.45 -0.12
N HIS A 458 0.70 0.07 -1.01
CA HIS A 458 0.66 0.53 -2.40
C HIS A 458 -0.60 0.03 -3.14
N SER A 459 -1.31 0.92 -3.83
CA SER A 459 -2.62 0.60 -4.43
C SER A 459 -2.52 -0.14 -5.77
N MET A 460 -1.44 0.04 -6.53
CA MET A 460 -1.26 -0.58 -7.86
C MET A 460 -1.37 -2.11 -7.86
N PRO A 461 -0.76 -2.88 -6.93
CA PRO A 461 -0.97 -4.32 -6.85
C PRO A 461 -2.43 -4.73 -6.67
N PHE A 462 -3.19 -4.05 -5.80
CA PHE A 462 -4.60 -4.37 -5.55
C PHE A 462 -5.48 -4.15 -6.79
N GLN A 463 -5.16 -3.14 -7.59
CA GLN A 463 -5.84 -2.90 -8.87
C GLN A 463 -5.59 -4.06 -9.86
N LEU A 464 -4.33 -4.52 -9.97
CA LEU A 464 -3.97 -5.63 -10.86
C LEU A 464 -4.56 -6.96 -10.39
N GLU A 465 -4.51 -7.24 -9.09
CA GLU A 465 -5.19 -8.39 -8.46
C GLU A 465 -6.69 -8.35 -8.71
N GLY A 466 -7.31 -7.17 -8.68
CA GLY A 466 -8.67 -6.93 -9.14
C GLY A 466 -8.92 -7.42 -10.56
N PHE A 467 -8.06 -7.04 -11.51
CA PHE A 467 -8.15 -7.55 -12.88
C PHE A 467 -7.91 -9.05 -12.98
N LYS A 468 -7.03 -9.63 -12.16
CA LYS A 468 -6.87 -11.09 -12.12
C LYS A 468 -8.13 -11.80 -11.62
N MET A 469 -8.76 -11.29 -10.57
CA MET A 469 -10.06 -11.81 -10.10
C MET A 469 -11.13 -11.70 -11.18
N ALA A 470 -11.12 -10.61 -11.95
CA ALA A 470 -12.06 -10.42 -13.02
C ALA A 470 -11.87 -11.41 -14.19
N GLU A 471 -10.61 -11.74 -14.51
CA GLU A 471 -10.27 -12.78 -15.49
C GLU A 471 -10.84 -14.14 -15.07
N ARG A 472 -10.60 -14.55 -13.82
CA ARG A 472 -11.00 -15.86 -13.27
C ARG A 472 -12.52 -16.01 -13.16
N THR A 473 -13.23 -14.93 -12.84
CA THR A 473 -14.70 -14.92 -12.72
C THR A 473 -15.44 -14.54 -14.01
N ARG A 474 -14.71 -14.15 -15.06
CA ARG A 474 -15.27 -13.65 -16.33
C ARG A 474 -16.22 -12.47 -16.15
N MET A 475 -15.92 -11.60 -15.18
CA MET A 475 -16.66 -10.35 -14.99
C MET A 475 -16.11 -9.24 -15.89
N SER A 476 -16.91 -8.21 -16.13
CA SER A 476 -16.50 -7.07 -16.96
C SER A 476 -15.32 -6.29 -16.34
N TYR A 477 -14.21 -6.23 -17.08
CA TYR A 477 -13.08 -5.37 -16.71
C TYR A 477 -13.44 -3.88 -16.68
N ARG A 478 -14.29 -3.42 -17.62
CA ARG A 478 -14.73 -2.02 -17.69
C ARG A 478 -15.54 -1.62 -16.46
N GLY A 479 -16.46 -2.49 -16.04
CA GLY A 479 -17.23 -2.28 -14.81
C GLY A 479 -16.33 -2.22 -13.58
N LEU A 480 -15.34 -3.10 -13.49
CA LEU A 480 -14.40 -3.10 -12.37
C LEU A 480 -13.47 -1.88 -12.38
N TYR A 481 -13.02 -1.44 -13.55
CA TYR A 481 -12.25 -0.21 -13.72
C TYR A 481 -13.01 1.00 -13.17
N ILE A 482 -14.29 1.13 -13.52
CA ILE A 482 -15.14 2.21 -13.00
C ILE A 482 -15.28 2.11 -11.47
N ALA A 483 -15.50 0.90 -10.94
CA ALA A 483 -15.57 0.70 -9.49
C ALA A 483 -14.27 1.09 -8.76
N ILE A 484 -13.11 0.77 -9.34
CA ILE A 484 -11.79 1.16 -8.80
C ILE A 484 -11.62 2.68 -8.85
N VAL A 485 -11.99 3.35 -9.96
CA VAL A 485 -11.93 4.82 -10.07
C VAL A 485 -12.83 5.47 -9.02
N ILE A 486 -14.08 5.01 -8.88
CA ILE A 486 -15.01 5.51 -7.87
C ILE A 486 -14.43 5.31 -6.45
N ALA A 487 -13.91 4.12 -6.15
CA ALA A 487 -13.29 3.83 -4.86
C ALA A 487 -12.04 4.67 -4.60
N THR A 488 -11.27 5.01 -5.62
CA THR A 488 -10.08 5.85 -5.50
C THR A 488 -10.47 7.28 -5.16
N VAL A 489 -11.41 7.86 -5.91
CA VAL A 489 -11.90 9.23 -5.69
C VAL A 489 -12.58 9.34 -4.32
N PHE A 490 -13.57 8.49 -4.06
CA PHE A 490 -14.33 8.52 -2.82
C PHE A 490 -13.45 8.14 -1.61
N GLY A 491 -12.64 7.10 -1.74
CA GLY A 491 -11.72 6.66 -0.68
C GLY A 491 -10.70 7.72 -0.29
N THR A 492 -10.24 8.55 -1.23
CA THR A 492 -9.32 9.67 -0.93
C THR A 492 -9.98 10.68 0.01
N PHE A 493 -11.18 11.16 -0.32
CA PHE A 493 -11.90 12.12 0.53
C PHE A 493 -12.29 11.53 1.88
N ILE A 494 -12.74 10.27 1.89
CA ILE A 494 -13.09 9.56 3.12
C ILE A 494 -11.87 9.36 4.02
N ALA A 495 -10.70 9.03 3.47
CA ALA A 495 -9.48 8.91 4.25
C ALA A 495 -9.14 10.23 4.96
N PHE A 496 -9.11 11.36 4.24
CA PHE A 496 -8.91 12.68 4.86
C PHE A 496 -9.95 12.97 5.93
N TRP A 497 -11.23 12.77 5.63
CA TRP A 497 -12.33 13.02 6.55
C TRP A 497 -12.20 12.21 7.84
N VAL A 498 -11.97 10.89 7.74
CA VAL A 498 -11.85 9.99 8.88
C VAL A 498 -10.64 10.36 9.73
N ILE A 499 -9.47 10.51 9.11
CA ILE A 499 -8.22 10.82 9.81
C ILE A 499 -8.34 12.14 10.55
N LEU A 500 -8.79 13.21 9.87
CA LEU A 500 -8.92 14.53 10.49
C LEU A 500 -9.99 14.55 11.57
N SER A 501 -11.16 13.95 11.33
CA SER A 501 -12.22 13.88 12.36
C SER A 501 -11.75 13.19 13.63
N LEU A 502 -10.91 12.16 13.50
CA LEU A 502 -10.37 11.42 14.64
C LEU A 502 -9.24 12.18 15.33
N LEU A 503 -8.33 12.79 14.58
CA LEU A 503 -7.22 13.57 15.15
C LEU A 503 -7.71 14.87 15.82
N TYR A 504 -8.70 15.57 15.27
CA TYR A 504 -9.32 16.70 15.96
C TYR A 504 -10.08 16.30 17.23
N LYS A 505 -10.64 15.09 17.26
CA LYS A 505 -11.33 14.58 18.44
C LYS A 505 -10.37 14.17 19.55
N TYR A 506 -9.35 13.37 19.23
CA TYR A 506 -8.44 12.77 20.23
C TYR A 506 -7.13 13.53 20.44
N GLY A 507 -6.72 14.35 19.48
CA GLY A 507 -5.48 15.15 19.51
C GLY A 507 -4.26 14.38 19.02
N ALA A 508 -3.57 14.92 18.01
CA ALA A 508 -2.35 14.35 17.41
C ALA A 508 -1.11 14.28 18.35
N ALA A 509 -1.10 15.02 19.45
CA ALA A 509 -0.05 15.00 20.48
C ALA A 509 -0.46 14.26 21.75
N SER A 510 -1.66 13.67 21.80
CA SER A 510 -2.16 13.01 23.01
C SER A 510 -1.48 11.66 23.27
N SER A 511 -1.47 11.22 24.53
CA SER A 511 -1.01 9.86 24.92
C SER A 511 -1.93 8.74 24.43
N THR A 512 -3.02 9.09 23.74
CA THR A 512 -3.95 8.13 23.13
C THR A 512 -3.56 7.77 21.71
N LEU A 513 -2.38 8.19 21.25
CA LEU A 513 -1.77 7.77 19.98
C LEU A 513 -0.62 6.83 20.26
N GLY A 514 -0.46 5.85 19.38
CA GLY A 514 0.60 4.85 19.50
C GLY A 514 2.00 5.45 19.73
N PRO A 515 2.86 4.79 20.53
CA PRO A 515 4.15 5.35 20.90
C PRO A 515 5.01 5.65 19.67
N PRO A 516 5.77 6.77 19.66
CA PRO A 516 6.56 7.23 18.51
C PRO A 516 7.71 6.29 18.12
N ASN A 517 8.09 5.36 19.01
CA ASN A 517 9.18 4.43 18.82
C ASN A 517 8.69 3.00 19.04
N VAL A 518 8.11 2.41 18.00
CA VAL A 518 8.00 0.95 17.93
C VAL A 518 8.77 0.48 16.70
N PRO A 519 9.76 -0.41 16.85
CA PRO A 519 10.32 -1.12 15.69
C PRO A 519 9.19 -1.91 15.03
N LEU A 520 8.73 -1.43 13.87
CA LEU A 520 7.64 -2.02 13.12
C LEU A 520 8.12 -3.28 12.41
N ILE A 521 7.86 -4.41 13.08
CA ILE A 521 8.06 -5.79 12.65
C ILE A 521 9.50 -6.20 12.51
#